data_AF-R9M9S9-F1
#
_entry.id   AF-R9M9S9-F1
#
_cell.length_a   1.000
_cell.length_b   1.000
_cell.length_c   1.000
_cell.angle_alpha   90.00
_cell.angle_beta   90.00
_cell.angle_gamma   90.00
#
_symmetry.space_group_name_H-M   'P 1'
#
loop_
_entity.id
_entity.type
_entity.pdbx_description
1 polymer ?
#
loop_
_entity_poly.entity_id
_entity_poly.type
_entity_poly.pdbx_seq_one_letter_code
_entity_poly.pdbx_strand_id
1 'polypeptide(L)'
;MNKILNSQTLHYLESRLIDELSRVPDFQNRRINNSPRAIGDTVQEVIGELLPSCFPDGLLNEFSADFARRAMADAAFTDVDGNYYLIDIKTHNTSTEFNMPNLTSVQRLARFYEDDKNYFVVLLIEYGVKNGCLSFSGARFIPIEHLAWSCLTIGALGWGQIQIANSNIIDIERGNTRADWMLSLCDALDIFYPKEISKISKRIHYFHSVRTYWESKRHH
;
A
#
# COMPACT_ATOMS: atom_id res chain seq x y z
N MET A 1 -4.51 24.91 -3.10
CA MET A 1 -3.51 23.92 -3.54
C MET A 1 -3.09 23.15 -2.30
N ASN A 2 -3.13 21.82 -2.35
CA ASN A 2 -2.79 20.99 -1.20
C ASN A 2 -1.30 21.16 -0.84
N LYS A 3 -1.00 21.64 0.38
CA LYS A 3 0.36 21.99 0.82
C LYS A 3 1.24 20.76 1.05
N ILE A 4 0.64 19.61 1.36
CA ILE A 4 1.35 18.34 1.54
C ILE A 4 1.72 17.75 0.17
N LEU A 5 0.76 17.73 -0.75
CA LEU A 5 0.86 17.00 -2.03
C LEU A 5 1.50 17.81 -3.17
N ASN A 6 2.05 18.99 -2.91
CA ASN A 6 2.76 19.75 -3.92
C ASN A 6 4.18 19.19 -4.13
N SER A 7 4.72 19.35 -5.34
CA SER A 7 5.99 18.73 -5.75
C SER A 7 7.20 19.11 -4.88
N GLN A 8 7.27 20.34 -4.37
CA GLN A 8 8.39 20.78 -3.52
C GLN A 8 8.35 20.09 -2.16
N THR A 9 7.18 20.06 -1.52
CA THR A 9 6.98 19.37 -0.24
C THR A 9 7.24 17.88 -0.38
N LEU A 10 6.71 17.23 -1.42
CA LEU A 10 6.93 15.80 -1.66
C LEU A 10 8.41 15.49 -1.84
N HIS A 11 9.12 16.25 -2.67
CA HIS A 11 10.55 16.03 -2.89
C HIS A 11 11.38 16.22 -1.62
N TYR A 12 11.05 17.23 -0.81
CA TYR A 12 11.69 17.44 0.50
C TYR A 12 11.45 16.25 1.43
N LEU A 13 10.19 15.83 1.59
CA LEU A 13 9.79 14.72 2.44
C LEU A 13 10.49 13.41 2.04
N GLU A 14 10.44 13.06 0.76
CA GLU A 14 11.03 11.85 0.19
C GLU A 14 12.55 11.81 0.41
N SER A 15 13.22 12.94 0.13
CA SER A 15 14.68 13.06 0.31
C SER A 15 15.07 12.99 1.79
N ARG A 16 14.35 13.72 2.65
CA ARG A 16 14.61 13.74 4.09
C ARG A 16 14.42 12.38 4.73
N LEU A 17 13.37 11.66 4.34
CA LEU A 17 13.08 10.33 4.85
C LEU A 17 14.20 9.32 4.49
N ILE A 18 14.71 9.37 3.26
CA ILE A 18 15.82 8.50 2.84
C ILE A 18 17.10 8.81 3.64
N ASP A 19 17.39 10.09 3.87
CA ASP A 19 18.53 10.50 4.69
C ASP A 19 18.42 10.00 6.14
N GLU A 20 17.26 10.13 6.77
CA GLU A 20 17.04 9.67 8.14
C GLU A 20 17.09 8.14 8.24
N LEU A 21 16.41 7.42 7.34
CA LEU A 21 16.46 5.95 7.30
C LEU A 21 17.89 5.43 7.13
N SER A 22 18.70 6.09 6.31
CA SER A 22 20.09 5.69 6.07
C SER A 22 20.99 5.87 7.31
N ARG A 23 20.58 6.69 8.28
CA ARG A 23 21.31 6.93 9.54
C ARG A 23 20.92 5.99 10.67
N VAL A 24 19.87 5.19 10.51
CA VAL A 24 19.38 4.26 11.54
C VAL A 24 20.42 3.15 11.78
N PRO A 25 21.01 3.04 12.99
CA PRO A 25 22.09 2.09 13.25
C PRO A 25 21.69 0.62 13.06
N ASP A 26 20.44 0.27 13.38
CA ASP A 26 19.93 -1.09 13.29
C ASP A 26 19.91 -1.60 11.84
N PHE A 27 19.69 -0.71 10.87
CA PHE A 27 19.74 -1.02 9.44
C PHE A 27 21.17 -1.18 8.91
N GLN A 28 22.17 -0.79 9.70
CA GLN A 28 23.60 -0.98 9.39
C GLN A 28 24.20 -2.20 10.10
N ASN A 29 23.40 -2.96 10.84
CA ASN A 29 23.87 -4.12 11.58
C ASN A 29 23.87 -5.38 10.69
N ARG A 30 24.99 -6.09 10.61
CA ARG A 30 25.15 -7.30 9.76
C ARG A 30 24.25 -8.48 10.15
N ARG A 31 23.52 -8.39 11.27
CA ARG A 31 22.59 -9.43 11.76
C ARG A 31 21.14 -9.22 11.31
N ILE A 32 20.87 -8.35 10.34
CA ILE A 32 19.53 -8.21 9.80
C ILE A 32 19.09 -9.57 9.24
N ASN A 33 18.00 -10.08 9.80
CA ASN A 33 17.48 -11.40 9.49
C ASN A 33 16.97 -11.39 8.03
N ASN A 34 17.38 -12.36 7.21
CA ASN A 34 17.09 -12.39 5.76
C ASN A 34 15.61 -12.63 5.39
N SER A 35 14.67 -12.51 6.33
CA SER A 35 13.24 -12.59 6.00
C SER A 35 12.79 -11.24 5.44
N PRO A 36 12.37 -11.15 4.17
CA PRO A 36 11.90 -9.89 3.58
C PRO A 36 10.73 -9.28 4.39
N ARG A 37 9.89 -10.13 4.97
CA ARG A 37 8.76 -9.70 5.81
C ARG A 37 9.22 -9.03 7.10
N ALA A 38 10.17 -9.63 7.81
CA ALA A 38 10.68 -9.05 9.06
C ALA A 38 11.37 -7.71 8.81
N ILE A 39 12.14 -7.61 7.71
CA ILE A 39 12.75 -6.34 7.28
C ILE A 39 11.65 -5.31 6.98
N GLY A 40 10.62 -5.70 6.22
CA GLY A 40 9.51 -4.83 5.89
C GLY A 40 8.79 -4.29 7.13
N ASP A 41 8.48 -5.17 8.09
CA ASP A 41 7.81 -4.81 9.34
C ASP A 41 8.68 -3.83 10.17
N THR A 42 9.98 -4.10 10.34
CA THR A 42 10.90 -3.20 11.08
C THR A 42 11.07 -1.85 10.39
N VAL A 43 11.24 -1.83 9.06
CA VAL A 43 11.35 -0.57 8.31
C VAL A 43 10.07 0.25 8.45
N GLN A 44 8.91 -0.40 8.37
CA GLN A 44 7.62 0.25 8.53
C GLN A 44 7.45 0.89 9.92
N GLU A 45 7.81 0.18 11.00
CA GLU A 45 7.78 0.71 12.37
C GLU A 45 8.65 1.97 12.51
N VAL A 46 9.90 1.89 12.04
CA VAL A 46 10.85 3.02 12.09
C VAL A 46 10.36 4.22 11.28
N ILE A 47 9.77 3.99 10.10
CA ILE A 47 9.18 5.08 9.31
C ILE A 47 8.04 5.73 10.09
N GLY A 48 7.17 4.97 10.73
CA GLY A 48 6.08 5.50 11.54
C GLY A 48 6.55 6.51 12.60
N GLU A 49 7.73 6.29 13.18
CA GLU A 49 8.36 7.18 14.16
C GLU A 49 9.07 8.38 13.54
N LEU A 50 9.77 8.19 12.42
CA LEU A 50 10.56 9.25 11.75
C LEU A 50 9.70 10.22 10.94
N LEU A 51 8.59 9.73 10.37
CA LEU A 51 7.82 10.44 9.37
C LEU A 51 7.35 11.85 9.79
N PRO A 52 6.89 12.11 11.03
CA PRO A 52 6.51 13.46 11.46
C PRO A 52 7.63 14.47 11.29
N SER A 53 8.86 14.08 11.65
CA SER A 53 10.05 14.93 11.60
C SER A 53 10.57 15.17 10.19
N CYS A 54 10.07 14.40 9.21
CA CYS A 54 10.45 14.54 7.81
C CYS A 54 9.59 15.57 7.06
N PHE A 55 8.48 16.03 7.65
CA PHE A 55 7.68 17.12 7.09
C PHE A 55 8.29 18.49 7.40
N PRO A 56 8.18 19.46 6.48
CA PRO A 56 8.49 20.86 6.79
C PRO A 56 7.69 21.38 7.98
N ASP A 57 8.32 22.25 8.78
CA ASP A 57 7.70 22.88 9.94
C ASP A 57 6.39 23.60 9.58
N GLY A 58 5.37 23.44 10.44
CA GLY A 58 4.10 24.14 10.30
C GLY A 58 3.15 23.57 9.22
N LEU A 59 3.42 22.38 8.68
CA LEU A 59 2.48 21.68 7.77
C LEU A 59 1.59 20.66 8.47
N LEU A 60 2.06 20.09 9.59
CA LEU A 60 1.30 19.13 10.38
C LEU A 60 0.54 19.84 11.50
N ASN A 61 -0.71 19.43 11.73
CA ASN A 61 -1.49 19.84 12.89
C ASN A 61 -1.47 18.75 13.97
N GLU A 62 -1.88 17.54 13.61
CA GLU A 62 -1.89 16.39 14.52
C GLU A 62 -1.25 15.18 13.86
N PHE A 63 -0.32 14.53 14.57
CA PHE A 63 0.24 13.24 14.20
C PHE A 63 0.08 12.30 15.38
N SER A 64 -0.61 11.16 15.23
CA SER A 64 -0.71 10.21 16.33
C SER A 64 -0.89 8.76 15.89
N ALA A 65 -0.15 7.87 16.55
CA ALA A 65 -0.26 6.43 16.42
C ALA A 65 -1.66 5.89 16.83
N ASP A 66 -2.41 6.63 17.66
CA ASP A 66 -3.80 6.28 18.00
C ASP A 66 -4.77 6.56 16.83
N PHE A 67 -4.46 7.52 15.95
CA PHE A 67 -5.22 7.68 14.70
C PHE A 67 -4.93 6.53 13.74
N ALA A 68 -3.67 6.13 13.59
CA ALA A 68 -3.28 5.00 12.75
C ALA A 68 -3.95 3.68 13.19
N ARG A 69 -4.00 3.41 14.50
CA ARG A 69 -4.71 2.23 15.06
C ARG A 69 -6.22 2.24 14.81
N ARG A 70 -6.89 3.38 15.03
CA ARG A 70 -8.33 3.54 14.76
C ARG A 70 -8.66 3.44 13.27
N ALA A 71 -7.75 3.92 12.43
CA ALA A 71 -7.84 3.91 10.99
C ALA A 71 -7.09 2.74 10.36
N MET A 72 -6.85 1.62 11.06
CA MET A 72 -6.13 0.41 10.60
C MET A 72 -5.14 0.69 9.44
N ALA A 73 -4.18 1.55 9.72
CA ALA A 73 -3.18 2.08 8.81
C ALA A 73 -1.83 2.11 9.50
N ASP A 74 -0.75 2.28 8.74
CA ASP A 74 0.59 2.27 9.31
C ASP A 74 0.91 3.62 9.96
N ALA A 75 0.44 4.72 9.36
CA ALA A 75 0.47 6.04 9.95
C ALA A 75 -0.74 6.88 9.52
N ALA A 76 -1.08 7.90 10.30
CA ALA A 76 -2.10 8.87 9.93
C ALA A 76 -1.83 10.24 10.57
N PHE A 77 -2.20 11.30 9.86
CA PHE A 77 -2.06 12.67 10.35
C PHE A 77 -3.12 13.60 9.74
N THR A 78 -3.27 14.78 10.34
CA THR A 78 -4.07 15.88 9.79
C THR A 78 -3.15 17.07 9.51
N ASP A 79 -3.28 17.70 8.34
CA ASP A 79 -2.53 18.91 8.00
C ASP A 79 -3.18 20.17 8.60
N VAL A 80 -2.50 21.31 8.47
CA VAL A 80 -2.98 22.62 8.95
C VAL A 80 -4.23 23.14 8.23
N ASP A 81 -4.59 22.58 7.07
CA ASP A 81 -5.80 22.93 6.33
C ASP A 81 -6.97 21.99 6.69
N GLY A 82 -6.75 21.04 7.60
CA GLY A 82 -7.74 20.08 8.08
C GLY A 82 -7.97 18.89 7.16
N ASN A 83 -7.05 18.61 6.23
CA ASN A 83 -7.08 17.38 5.43
C ASN A 83 -6.50 16.23 6.25
N TYR A 84 -7.14 15.07 6.15
CA TYR A 84 -6.75 13.85 6.86
C TYR A 84 -6.06 12.88 5.91
N TYR A 85 -4.86 12.43 6.29
CA TYR A 85 -4.03 11.52 5.49
C TYR A 85 -3.90 10.20 6.21
N LEU A 86 -4.29 9.13 5.51
CA LEU A 86 -4.09 7.75 5.93
C LEU A 86 -2.97 7.17 5.08
N ILE A 87 -1.91 6.69 5.73
CA ILE A 87 -0.69 6.26 5.06
C ILE A 87 -0.55 4.75 5.18
N ASP A 88 -0.37 4.12 4.02
CA ASP A 88 -0.05 2.71 3.85
C ASP A 88 1.40 2.61 3.34
N ILE A 89 2.29 2.13 4.19
CA ILE A 89 3.72 2.04 3.94
C ILE A 89 3.99 0.70 3.26
N LYS A 90 4.65 0.71 2.10
CA LYS A 90 5.14 -0.51 1.46
C LYS A 90 6.62 -0.42 1.22
N THR A 91 7.31 -1.47 1.63
CA THR A 91 8.72 -1.64 1.35
C THR A 91 8.90 -2.57 0.15
N HIS A 92 9.87 -2.25 -0.70
CA HIS A 92 10.20 -3.02 -1.88
C HIS A 92 11.69 -3.31 -1.91
N ASN A 93 12.04 -4.60 -1.88
CA ASN A 93 13.40 -5.02 -2.10
C ASN A 93 13.68 -5.07 -3.60
N THR A 94 14.53 -4.16 -4.09
CA THR A 94 14.83 -3.99 -5.52
C THR A 94 15.53 -5.20 -6.14
N SER A 95 16.04 -6.13 -5.31
CA SER A 95 16.64 -7.39 -5.79
C SER A 95 15.60 -8.49 -6.04
N THR A 96 14.31 -8.24 -5.78
CA THR A 96 13.24 -9.22 -6.01
C THR A 96 12.57 -9.01 -7.36
N GLU A 97 12.37 -10.09 -8.11
CA GLU A 97 11.79 -10.03 -9.45
C GLU A 97 10.27 -9.73 -9.43
N PHE A 98 9.58 -10.12 -8.36
CA PHE A 98 8.13 -9.99 -8.26
C PHE A 98 7.65 -9.75 -6.83
N ASN A 99 6.85 -8.70 -6.66
CA ASN A 99 6.16 -8.38 -5.41
C ASN A 99 4.80 -7.74 -5.75
N MET A 100 3.71 -8.25 -5.17
CA MET A 100 2.34 -7.80 -5.40
C MET A 100 1.71 -7.37 -4.06
N PRO A 101 2.13 -6.23 -3.49
CA PRO A 101 1.66 -5.83 -2.19
C PRO A 101 0.18 -5.42 -2.23
N ASN A 102 -0.51 -5.83 -1.18
CA ASN A 102 -1.84 -5.38 -0.84
C ASN A 102 -1.84 -3.92 -0.35
N LEU A 103 -2.69 -3.07 -0.93
CA LEU A 103 -2.90 -1.69 -0.48
C LEU A 103 -4.10 -1.61 0.46
N THR A 104 -5.32 -1.67 -0.08
CA THR A 104 -6.55 -1.49 0.70
C THR A 104 -7.75 -2.23 0.11
N SER A 105 -8.79 -2.45 0.90
CA SER A 105 -10.06 -2.99 0.41
C SER A 105 -10.80 -1.96 -0.44
N VAL A 106 -11.39 -2.39 -1.55
CA VAL A 106 -12.16 -1.50 -2.45
C VAL A 106 -13.33 -0.85 -1.72
N GLN A 107 -14.03 -1.59 -0.85
CA GLN A 107 -15.14 -1.07 -0.05
C GLN A 107 -14.66 -0.05 0.98
N ARG A 108 -13.49 -0.30 1.58
CA ARG A 108 -12.94 0.57 2.61
C ARG A 108 -12.50 1.91 2.03
N LEU A 109 -11.83 1.88 0.89
CA LEU A 109 -11.43 3.10 0.18
C LEU A 109 -12.65 3.91 -0.27
N ALA A 110 -13.65 3.25 -0.86
CA ALA A 110 -14.88 3.92 -1.30
C ALA A 110 -15.56 4.68 -0.15
N ARG A 111 -15.72 4.05 1.01
CA ARG A 111 -16.26 4.71 2.22
C ARG A 111 -15.37 5.83 2.73
N PHE A 112 -14.06 5.63 2.71
CA PHE A 112 -13.10 6.62 3.18
C PHE A 112 -13.16 7.92 2.34
N TYR A 113 -13.43 7.78 1.04
CA TYR A 113 -13.55 8.89 0.09
C TYR A 113 -14.95 9.52 0.02
N GLU A 114 -15.87 9.13 0.92
CA GLU A 114 -17.11 9.88 1.12
C GLU A 114 -16.87 11.28 1.72
N ASP A 115 -15.67 11.51 2.30
CA ASP A 115 -15.21 12.84 2.72
C ASP A 115 -14.05 13.31 1.82
N ASP A 116 -14.23 14.44 1.18
CA ASP A 116 -13.25 15.04 0.26
C ASP A 116 -11.93 15.44 0.96
N LYS A 117 -11.95 15.61 2.29
CA LYS A 117 -10.76 15.94 3.08
C LYS A 117 -9.86 14.75 3.37
N ASN A 118 -10.32 13.54 3.08
CA ASN A 118 -9.56 12.32 3.32
C ASN A 118 -8.64 12.01 2.13
N TYR A 119 -7.41 11.58 2.39
CA TYR A 119 -6.43 11.18 1.38
C TYR A 119 -5.81 9.85 1.77
N PHE A 120 -5.94 8.83 0.91
CA PHE A 120 -5.25 7.57 1.08
C PHE A 120 -3.93 7.66 0.33
N VAL A 121 -2.83 7.57 1.08
CA VAL A 121 -1.48 7.74 0.54
C VAL A 121 -0.72 6.44 0.67
N VAL A 122 -0.07 6.03 -0.41
CA VAL A 122 0.92 4.97 -0.42
C VAL A 122 2.31 5.60 -0.26
N LEU A 123 3.04 5.19 0.78
CA LEU A 123 4.45 5.52 0.95
C LEU A 123 5.29 4.32 0.52
N LEU A 124 5.84 4.37 -0.70
CA LEU A 124 6.69 3.32 -1.24
C LEU A 124 8.16 3.59 -0.89
N ILE A 125 8.81 2.61 -0.27
CA ILE A 125 10.22 2.66 0.12
C ILE A 125 10.98 1.55 -0.57
N GLU A 126 11.95 1.92 -1.40
CA GLU A 126 12.81 1.02 -2.11
C GLU A 126 14.11 0.82 -1.36
N TYR A 127 14.50 -0.44 -1.20
CA TYR A 127 15.75 -0.78 -0.54
C TYR A 127 16.42 -1.99 -1.21
N GLY A 128 17.71 -2.12 -0.98
CA GLY A 128 18.49 -3.32 -1.28
C GLY A 128 19.26 -3.78 -0.05
N VAL A 129 19.68 -5.04 -0.05
CA VAL A 129 20.56 -5.60 0.99
C VAL A 129 21.97 -5.72 0.42
N LYS A 130 22.95 -5.01 1.01
CA LYS A 130 24.36 -5.06 0.63
C LYS A 130 25.21 -5.41 1.84
N ASN A 131 25.94 -6.53 1.80
CA ASN A 131 26.81 -7.00 2.90
C ASN A 131 26.10 -7.14 4.26
N GLY A 132 24.80 -7.44 4.25
CA GLY A 132 23.97 -7.55 5.46
C GLY A 132 23.45 -6.21 5.99
N CYS A 133 23.68 -5.09 5.29
CA CYS A 133 23.12 -3.78 5.61
C CYS A 133 22.01 -3.40 4.62
N LEU A 134 21.01 -2.65 5.08
CA LEU A 134 20.01 -2.07 4.19
C LEU A 134 20.54 -0.78 3.58
N SER A 135 20.30 -0.62 2.28
CA SER A 135 20.57 0.59 1.52
C SER A 135 19.26 1.03 0.89
N PHE A 136 18.75 2.19 1.28
CA PHE A 136 17.52 2.75 0.71
C PHE A 136 17.86 3.51 -0.58
N SER A 137 17.10 3.27 -1.64
CA SER A 137 17.34 3.86 -2.98
C SER A 137 16.25 4.82 -3.42
N GLY A 138 15.09 4.80 -2.79
CA GLY A 138 13.99 5.68 -3.16
C GLY A 138 12.87 5.69 -2.13
N ALA A 139 12.25 6.85 -1.95
CA ALA A 139 10.99 7.02 -1.25
C ALA A 139 10.02 7.73 -2.19
N ARG A 140 8.76 7.28 -2.23
CA ARG A 140 7.71 7.91 -3.02
C ARG A 140 6.45 8.04 -2.19
N PHE A 141 5.98 9.28 -2.00
CA PHE A 141 4.76 9.59 -1.26
C PHE A 141 3.64 9.92 -2.26
N ILE A 142 2.72 8.97 -2.44
CA ILE A 142 1.81 8.94 -3.60
C ILE A 142 0.37 8.79 -3.12
N PRO A 143 -0.51 9.79 -3.31
CA PRO A 143 -1.96 9.58 -3.21
C PRO A 143 -2.38 8.44 -4.14
N ILE A 144 -3.23 7.51 -3.67
CA ILE A 144 -3.59 6.33 -4.48
C ILE A 144 -4.21 6.71 -5.82
N GLU A 145 -4.86 7.87 -5.91
CA GLU A 145 -5.47 8.36 -7.14
C GLU A 145 -4.43 8.72 -8.22
N HIS A 146 -3.18 8.92 -7.82
CA HIS A 146 -2.08 9.14 -8.75
C HIS A 146 -1.41 7.84 -9.22
N LEU A 147 -1.78 6.67 -8.67
CA LEU A 147 -1.33 5.39 -9.22
C LEU A 147 -2.20 5.03 -10.41
N ALA A 148 -1.59 4.87 -11.57
CA ALA A 148 -2.31 4.51 -12.78
C ALA A 148 -2.86 3.07 -12.65
N TRP A 149 -4.05 2.82 -13.21
CA TRP A 149 -4.63 1.48 -13.23
C TRP A 149 -3.77 0.46 -14.02
N SER A 150 -2.86 0.93 -14.87
CA SER A 150 -1.86 0.12 -15.58
C SER A 150 -0.94 -0.67 -14.63
N CYS A 151 -0.68 -0.15 -13.43
CA CYS A 151 0.14 -0.82 -12.41
C CYS A 151 -0.65 -1.41 -11.24
N LEU A 152 -1.99 -1.37 -11.30
CA LEU A 152 -2.87 -1.87 -10.25
C LEU A 152 -3.62 -3.13 -10.68
N THR A 153 -4.07 -3.90 -9.70
CA THR A 153 -4.95 -5.05 -9.90
C THR A 153 -5.88 -5.22 -8.69
N ILE A 154 -6.89 -6.08 -8.84
CA ILE A 154 -7.84 -6.42 -7.78
C ILE A 154 -7.62 -7.88 -7.37
N GLY A 155 -7.24 -8.07 -6.11
CA GLY A 155 -7.08 -9.36 -5.45
C GLY A 155 -8.40 -9.90 -4.90
N ALA A 156 -8.53 -11.23 -4.88
CA ALA A 156 -9.70 -11.96 -4.42
C ALA A 156 -9.74 -12.16 -2.90
N LEU A 157 -9.82 -11.04 -2.15
CA LEU A 157 -10.03 -11.04 -0.70
C LEU A 157 -11.20 -10.13 -0.32
N GLY A 158 -12.15 -10.65 0.46
CA GLY A 158 -13.33 -9.90 0.90
C GLY A 158 -14.14 -9.34 -0.28
N TRP A 159 -14.35 -8.02 -0.29
CA TRP A 159 -15.01 -7.30 -1.38
C TRP A 159 -14.11 -7.06 -2.61
N GLY A 160 -12.86 -7.51 -2.57
CA GLY A 160 -11.81 -7.10 -3.50
C GLY A 160 -10.78 -6.24 -2.79
N GLN A 161 -9.51 -6.44 -3.14
CA GLN A 161 -8.39 -5.72 -2.56
C GLN A 161 -7.57 -5.07 -3.66
N ILE A 162 -7.36 -3.77 -3.57
CA ILE A 162 -6.48 -3.05 -4.49
C ILE A 162 -5.04 -3.47 -4.17
N GLN A 163 -4.30 -3.85 -5.21
CA GLN A 163 -2.93 -4.32 -5.13
C GLN A 163 -2.09 -3.61 -6.17
N ILE A 164 -0.81 -3.41 -5.87
CA ILE A 164 0.17 -3.13 -6.92
C ILE A 164 0.42 -4.44 -7.66
N ALA A 165 0.27 -4.44 -8.99
CA ALA A 165 0.43 -5.65 -9.80
C ALA A 165 1.89 -6.16 -9.80
N ASN A 166 2.85 -5.24 -9.79
CA ASN A 166 4.28 -5.53 -9.63
C ASN A 166 5.03 -4.29 -9.09
N SER A 167 5.63 -4.37 -7.91
CA SER A 167 6.37 -3.25 -7.30
C SER A 167 7.56 -2.73 -8.12
N ASN A 168 8.04 -3.50 -9.10
CA ASN A 168 9.08 -3.05 -10.05
C ASN A 168 8.53 -2.11 -11.14
N ILE A 169 7.21 -2.04 -11.33
CA ILE A 169 6.56 -1.26 -12.38
C ILE A 169 5.47 -0.41 -11.71
N ILE A 170 5.84 0.81 -11.34
CA ILE A 170 4.93 1.78 -10.73
C ILE A 170 4.77 2.94 -11.69
N ASP A 171 3.55 3.16 -12.14
CA ASP A 171 3.17 4.23 -13.07
C ASP A 171 2.39 5.31 -12.31
N ILE A 172 2.85 6.55 -12.43
CA ILE A 172 2.35 7.68 -11.62
C ILE A 172 1.77 8.76 -12.54
N GLU A 173 0.46 8.91 -12.48
CA GLU A 173 -0.32 9.88 -13.22
C GLU A 173 -0.82 10.99 -12.28
N ARG A 174 0.04 11.99 -12.04
CA ARG A 174 -0.26 13.11 -11.12
C ARG A 174 -1.40 14.04 -11.58
N GLY A 175 -1.88 13.86 -12.81
CA GLY A 175 -3.01 14.62 -13.37
C GLY A 175 -4.38 14.00 -13.06
N ASN A 176 -4.43 12.78 -12.54
CA ASN A 176 -5.69 12.09 -12.27
C ASN A 176 -6.47 12.80 -11.16
N THR A 177 -7.76 12.97 -11.39
CA THR A 177 -8.69 13.41 -10.35
C THR A 177 -9.19 12.19 -9.56
N ARG A 178 -9.59 12.41 -8.30
CA ARG A 178 -10.21 11.35 -7.50
C ARG A 178 -11.47 10.77 -8.14
N ALA A 179 -12.30 11.63 -8.74
CA ALA A 179 -13.53 11.19 -9.37
C ALA A 179 -13.25 10.24 -10.54
N ASP A 180 -12.35 10.62 -11.46
CA ASP A 180 -11.99 9.79 -12.61
C ASP A 180 -11.35 8.47 -12.18
N TRP A 181 -10.49 8.52 -11.16
CA TRP A 181 -9.83 7.34 -10.63
C TRP A 181 -10.83 6.37 -9.96
N MET A 182 -11.81 6.90 -9.21
CA MET A 182 -12.86 6.09 -8.58
C MET A 182 -13.86 5.52 -9.60
N LEU A 183 -14.14 6.22 -10.69
CA LEU A 183 -14.91 5.64 -11.80
C LEU A 183 -14.15 4.49 -12.47
N SER A 184 -12.84 4.67 -12.67
CA SER A 184 -11.97 3.60 -13.18
C SER A 184 -11.91 2.38 -12.24
N LEU A 185 -11.99 2.60 -10.91
CA LEU A 185 -12.16 1.52 -9.93
C LEU A 185 -13.46 0.73 -10.17
N CYS A 186 -14.58 1.42 -10.42
CA CYS A 186 -15.85 0.78 -10.74
C CYS A 186 -15.74 -0.06 -12.02
N ASP A 187 -15.13 0.48 -13.08
CA ASP A 187 -14.91 -0.25 -14.33
C ASP A 187 -14.05 -1.51 -14.12
N ALA A 188 -13.00 -1.41 -13.30
CA ALA A 188 -12.17 -2.56 -12.94
C ALA A 188 -12.96 -3.63 -12.16
N LEU A 189 -13.87 -3.21 -11.27
CA LEU A 189 -14.73 -4.10 -10.49
C LEU A 189 -15.79 -4.80 -11.34
N ASP A 190 -16.35 -4.11 -12.34
CA ASP A 190 -17.30 -4.67 -13.30
C ASP A 190 -16.67 -5.80 -14.13
N ILE A 191 -15.36 -5.76 -14.34
CA ILE A 191 -14.61 -6.86 -14.97
C ILE A 191 -14.25 -7.94 -13.95
N PHE A 192 -13.87 -7.56 -12.74
CA PHE A 192 -13.36 -8.47 -11.71
C PHE A 192 -14.44 -9.39 -11.13
N TYR A 193 -15.60 -8.85 -10.72
CA TYR A 193 -16.61 -9.63 -10.03
C TYR A 193 -17.21 -10.78 -10.87
N PRO A 194 -17.55 -10.59 -12.16
CA PRO A 194 -18.03 -11.70 -12.99
C PRO A 194 -17.01 -12.84 -13.09
N LYS A 195 -15.71 -12.53 -13.15
CA LYS A 195 -14.64 -13.54 -13.16
C LYS A 195 -14.60 -14.32 -11.85
N GLU A 196 -14.75 -13.65 -10.71
CA GLU A 196 -14.80 -14.32 -9.41
C GLU A 196 -16.04 -15.22 -9.26
N ILE A 197 -17.21 -14.77 -9.71
CA ILE A 197 -18.43 -15.61 -9.76
C ILE A 197 -18.15 -16.89 -10.55
N SER A 198 -17.58 -16.76 -11.75
CA SER A 198 -17.24 -17.92 -12.60
C SER A 198 -16.26 -18.88 -11.90
N LYS A 199 -15.22 -18.37 -11.23
CA LYS A 199 -14.27 -19.19 -10.46
C LYS A 199 -14.96 -19.93 -9.31
N ILE A 200 -15.85 -19.26 -8.58
CA ILE A 200 -16.61 -19.85 -7.49
C ILE A 200 -17.51 -20.97 -8.01
N SER A 201 -18.25 -20.75 -9.09
CA SER A 201 -19.10 -21.79 -9.72
C SER A 201 -18.28 -23.02 -10.11
N LYS A 202 -17.08 -22.85 -10.69
CA LYS A 202 -16.18 -23.96 -11.02
C LYS A 202 -15.73 -24.73 -9.78
N ARG A 203 -15.37 -24.03 -8.69
CA ARG A 203 -14.97 -24.65 -7.42
C ARG A 203 -16.10 -25.48 -6.81
N ILE A 204 -17.32 -24.95 -6.83
CA ILE A 204 -18.52 -25.68 -6.37
C ILE A 204 -18.70 -26.97 -7.17
N HIS A 205 -18.65 -26.89 -8.50
CA HIS A 205 -18.82 -28.07 -9.36
C HIS A 205 -17.75 -29.14 -9.13
N TYR A 206 -16.48 -28.73 -8.97
CA TYR A 206 -15.39 -29.65 -8.63
C TYR A 206 -15.66 -30.39 -7.32
N PHE A 207 -16.06 -29.68 -6.27
CA PHE A 207 -16.30 -30.30 -4.96
C PHE A 207 -17.57 -31.15 -4.89
N HIS A 208 -18.57 -30.89 -5.75
CA HIS A 208 -19.66 -31.85 -5.96
C HIS A 208 -19.12 -33.18 -6.50
N SER A 209 -18.25 -33.13 -7.51
CA SER A 209 -17.65 -34.34 -8.10
C SER A 209 -16.79 -35.10 -7.08
N VAL A 210 -16.01 -34.38 -6.25
CA VAL A 210 -15.24 -34.97 -5.15
C VAL A 210 -16.16 -35.66 -4.13
N ARG A 211 -17.29 -35.04 -3.76
CA ARG A 211 -18.27 -35.65 -2.85
C ARG A 211 -18.80 -36.96 -3.43
N THR A 212 -19.27 -36.95 -4.68
CA THR A 212 -19.80 -38.14 -5.35
C THR A 212 -18.79 -39.28 -5.36
N TYR A 213 -17.50 -38.99 -5.64
CA TYR A 213 -16.43 -39.98 -5.58
C TYR A 213 -16.29 -40.63 -4.19
N TRP A 214 -16.32 -39.84 -3.11
CA TRP A 214 -16.18 -40.39 -1.76
C TRP A 214 -17.43 -41.14 -1.28
N GLU A 215 -18.62 -40.70 -1.67
CA GLU A 215 -19.87 -41.42 -1.41
C GLU A 215 -19.87 -42.82 -2.05
N SER A 216 -19.36 -42.94 -3.27
CA SER A 216 -19.24 -44.26 -3.93
C SER A 216 -18.25 -45.20 -3.24
N LYS A 217 -17.32 -44.68 -2.43
CA LYS A 217 -16.37 -45.48 -1.64
C LYS A 217 -16.94 -45.98 -0.31
N ARG A 218 -18.10 -45.48 0.16
CA ARG A 218 -18.74 -45.97 1.41
C ARG A 218 -19.49 -47.29 1.21
N HIS A 219 -19.78 -47.65 -0.03
CA HIS A 219 -20.54 -48.85 -0.40
C HIS A 219 -19.66 -50.00 -0.92
N HIS A 220 -18.35 -49.90 -0.71
CA HIS A 220 -17.34 -50.94 -0.89
C HIS A 220 -16.61 -51.16 0.44
#